data_AF-A0ABD1NRL9-F1
#
_entry.id   AF-A0ABD1NRL9-F1
#
_cell.length_a   1.000
_cell.length_b   1.000
_cell.length_c   1.000
_cell.angle_alpha   90.00
_cell.angle_beta   90.00
_cell.angle_gamma   90.00
#
_symmetry.space_group_name_H-M   'P 1'
#
loop_
_entity.id
_entity.type
_entity.pdbx_description
1 polymer ?
#
loop_
_entity_poly.entity_id
_entity_poly.type
_entity_poly.pdbx_seq_one_letter_code
_entity_poly.pdbx_strand_id
1 'polypeptide(L)'
;MEADLKESDSNLLNQTKQLDNANAAQKVAAEALEAANRDRRLLEEAKSRDEEILGLRKELADVEKAKKEAEEGKKEAEAGKREVEARLASAEADFMANFHNTEAYSNFAYYFARVGQQEVLTALRNDHPELDIKNLEARFPPPDAEGEEDS
;
A
#
# COMPACT_ATOMS: atom_id res chain seq x y z
N MET A 1 61.59 81.58 -19.78
CA MET A 1 60.95 81.53 -18.44
C MET A 1 59.43 81.52 -18.53
N GLU A 2 58.72 82.55 -19.00
CA GLU A 2 57.23 82.50 -19.07
C GLU A 2 56.67 81.50 -20.09
N ALA A 3 57.35 81.30 -21.23
CA ALA A 3 56.93 80.31 -22.24
C ALA A 3 57.10 78.87 -21.74
N ASP A 4 58.21 78.58 -21.05
CA ASP A 4 58.52 77.26 -20.49
C ASP A 4 57.54 76.85 -19.38
N LEU A 5 57.08 77.82 -18.57
CA LEU A 5 56.06 77.61 -17.53
C LEU A 5 54.70 77.27 -18.13
N LYS A 6 54.27 78.00 -19.19
CA LYS A 6 52.99 77.72 -19.87
C LYS A 6 52.98 76.35 -20.55
N GLU A 7 54.11 75.92 -21.11
CA GLU A 7 54.24 74.60 -21.71
C GLU A 7 54.23 73.48 -20.66
N SER A 8 54.89 73.69 -19.52
CA SER A 8 54.82 72.79 -18.36
C SER A 8 53.40 72.65 -17.82
N ASP A 9 52.67 73.75 -17.66
CA ASP A 9 51.27 73.74 -17.19
C ASP A 9 50.34 73.05 -18.18
N SER A 10 50.56 73.22 -19.48
CA SER A 10 49.82 72.50 -20.52
C SER A 10 50.08 70.99 -20.47
N ASN A 11 51.33 70.60 -20.25
CA ASN A 11 51.73 69.20 -20.11
C ASN A 11 51.13 68.55 -18.86
N LEU A 12 51.15 69.23 -17.71
CA LEU A 12 50.53 68.76 -16.46
C LEU A 12 49.01 68.62 -16.61
N LEU A 13 48.35 69.58 -17.27
CA LEU A 13 46.93 69.50 -17.54
C LEU A 13 46.58 68.31 -18.46
N ASN A 14 47.39 68.07 -19.49
CA ASN A 14 47.21 66.93 -20.38
C ASN A 14 47.44 65.59 -19.67
N GLN A 15 48.47 65.50 -18.82
CA GLN A 15 48.71 64.31 -18.00
C GLN A 15 47.57 64.05 -17.02
N THR A 16 47.02 65.10 -16.39
CA THR A 16 45.90 64.98 -15.46
C THR A 16 44.65 64.44 -16.18
N LYS A 17 44.32 64.97 -17.36
CA LYS A 17 43.22 64.46 -18.19
C LYS A 17 43.42 63.01 -18.62
N GLN A 18 44.65 62.61 -18.94
CA GLN A 18 44.97 61.23 -19.28
C GLN A 18 44.78 60.30 -18.07
N LEU A 19 45.19 60.72 -16.87
CA LEU A 19 44.99 59.97 -15.64
C LEU A 19 43.52 59.86 -15.26
N ASP A 20 42.73 60.93 -15.40
CA ASP A 20 41.30 60.91 -15.13
C ASP A 20 40.57 59.95 -16.08
N ASN A 21 40.93 59.98 -17.37
CA ASN A 21 40.38 59.06 -18.36
C ASN A 21 40.79 57.60 -18.08
N ALA A 22 42.04 57.37 -17.66
CA ALA A 22 42.52 56.04 -17.29
C ALA A 22 41.79 55.50 -16.04
N ASN A 23 41.59 56.35 -15.02
CA ASN A 23 40.83 56.01 -13.83
C ASN A 23 39.36 55.69 -14.14
N ALA A 24 38.72 56.49 -15.01
CA ALA A 24 37.36 56.23 -15.46
C ALA A 24 37.25 54.90 -16.22
N ALA A 25 38.19 54.63 -17.13
CA ALA A 25 38.25 53.37 -17.86
C ALA A 25 38.47 52.17 -16.94
N GLN A 26 39.36 52.30 -15.93
CA GLN A 26 39.62 51.25 -14.96
C GLN A 26 38.39 50.94 -14.11
N LYS A 27 37.62 51.97 -13.71
CA LYS A 27 36.37 51.79 -12.98
C LYS A 27 35.34 51.01 -13.79
N VAL A 28 35.14 51.38 -15.05
CA VAL A 28 34.22 50.68 -15.96
C VAL A 28 34.66 49.23 -16.18
N ALA A 29 35.96 48.99 -16.36
CA ALA A 29 36.50 47.65 -16.52
C ALA A 29 36.29 46.78 -15.25
N ALA A 30 36.44 47.36 -14.06
CA ALA A 30 36.20 46.65 -12.80
C ALA A 30 34.71 46.26 -12.64
N GLU A 31 33.79 47.19 -12.91
CA GLU A 31 32.35 46.93 -12.87
C GLU A 31 31.93 45.86 -13.89
N ALA A 32 32.48 45.90 -15.11
CA ALA A 32 32.24 44.89 -16.13
C ALA A 32 32.75 43.50 -15.73
N LEU A 33 33.92 43.43 -15.07
CA LEU A 33 34.47 42.18 -14.56
C LEU A 33 33.62 41.60 -13.44
N GLU A 34 33.12 42.44 -12.52
CA GLU A 34 32.19 42.00 -11.48
C GLU A 34 30.89 41.45 -12.06
N ALA A 35 30.30 42.13 -13.05
CA ALA A 35 29.11 41.66 -13.74
C ALA A 35 29.35 40.30 -14.41
N ALA A 36 30.45 40.16 -15.18
CA ALA A 36 30.81 38.91 -15.83
C ALA A 36 31.03 37.76 -14.82
N ASN A 37 31.61 38.06 -13.66
CA ASN A 37 31.78 37.06 -12.60
C ASN A 37 30.47 36.61 -11.97
N ARG A 38 29.48 37.51 -11.83
CA ARG A 38 28.13 37.16 -11.37
C ARG A 38 27.42 36.28 -12.39
N ASP A 39 27.46 36.66 -13.66
CA ASP A 39 26.85 35.89 -14.74
C ASP A 39 27.45 34.49 -14.83
N ARG A 40 28.77 34.36 -14.65
CA ARG A 40 29.45 33.05 -14.62
C ARG A 40 28.95 32.18 -13.46
N ARG A 41 28.76 32.75 -12.26
CA ARG A 41 28.22 32.00 -11.11
C ARG A 41 26.79 31.53 -11.36
N LEU A 42 25.93 32.40 -11.90
CA LEU A 42 24.56 32.04 -12.25
C LEU A 42 24.51 30.89 -13.29
N LEU A 43 25.44 30.90 -14.25
CA LEU A 43 25.56 29.83 -15.23
C LEU A 43 26.00 28.49 -14.58
N GLU A 44 26.93 28.53 -13.63
CA GLU A 44 27.35 27.33 -12.88
C GLU A 44 26.19 26.77 -12.03
N GLU A 45 25.44 27.64 -11.35
CA GLU A 45 24.24 27.25 -10.60
C GLU A 45 23.14 26.66 -11.50
N ALA A 46 22.92 27.24 -12.68
CA ALA A 46 21.95 26.72 -13.65
C ALA A 46 22.34 25.32 -14.13
N LYS A 47 23.62 25.09 -14.45
CA LYS A 47 24.11 23.76 -14.84
C LYS A 47 23.92 22.72 -13.74
N SER A 48 24.22 23.08 -12.50
CA SER A 48 24.01 22.18 -11.36
C SER A 48 22.54 21.81 -11.20
N ARG A 49 21.61 22.76 -11.41
CA ARG A 49 20.17 22.48 -11.37
C ARG A 49 19.72 21.60 -12.53
N ASP A 50 20.29 21.76 -13.72
CA ASP A 50 19.97 20.90 -14.86
C ASP A 50 20.37 19.44 -14.60
N GLU A 51 21.51 19.21 -13.94
CA GLU A 51 21.93 17.86 -13.50
C GLU A 51 20.95 17.27 -12.47
N GLU A 52 20.50 18.06 -11.50
CA GLU A 52 19.49 17.65 -10.53
C GLU A 52 18.15 17.30 -11.20
N ILE A 53 17.69 18.13 -12.16
CA ILE A 53 16.48 17.87 -12.94
C ILE A 53 16.60 16.57 -13.73
N LEU A 54 17.76 16.28 -14.32
CA LEU A 54 18.01 15.02 -15.02
C LEU A 54 17.93 13.82 -14.06
N GLY A 55 18.50 13.95 -12.86
CA GLY A 55 18.39 12.95 -11.80
C GLY A 55 16.94 12.68 -11.41
N LEU A 56 16.19 13.73 -11.06
CA LEU A 56 14.78 13.64 -10.67
C LEU A 56 13.89 13.05 -11.77
N ARG A 57 14.17 13.36 -13.05
CA ARG A 57 13.43 12.76 -14.19
C ARG A 57 13.67 11.27 -14.30
N LYS A 58 14.89 10.81 -14.01
CA LYS A 58 15.20 9.37 -14.00
C LYS A 58 14.49 8.67 -12.85
N GLU A 59 14.55 9.24 -11.64
CA GLU A 59 13.84 8.70 -10.49
C GLU A 59 12.32 8.64 -10.72
N LEU A 60 11.75 9.67 -11.33
CA LEU A 60 10.33 9.68 -11.68
C LEU A 60 9.97 8.53 -12.64
N ALA A 61 10.80 8.28 -13.66
CA ALA A 61 10.58 7.18 -14.58
C ALA A 61 10.65 5.80 -13.89
N ASP A 62 11.59 5.64 -12.95
CA ASP A 62 11.71 4.41 -12.16
C ASP A 62 10.49 4.21 -11.24
N VAL A 63 10.00 5.28 -10.61
CA VAL A 63 8.77 5.25 -9.78
C VAL A 63 7.53 4.95 -10.62
N GLU A 64 7.40 5.54 -11.80
CA GLU A 64 6.28 5.26 -12.72
C GLU A 64 6.28 3.81 -13.17
N LYS A 65 7.46 3.24 -13.43
CA LYS A 65 7.60 1.81 -13.75
C LYS A 65 7.18 0.93 -12.58
N ALA A 66 7.72 1.18 -11.39
CA ALA A 66 7.37 0.42 -10.18
C ALA A 66 5.87 0.51 -9.85
N LYS A 67 5.25 1.67 -10.09
CA LYS A 67 3.81 1.85 -9.93
C LYS A 67 3.00 0.95 -10.88
N LYS A 68 3.40 0.86 -12.15
CA LYS A 68 2.72 -0.03 -13.13
C LYS A 68 2.84 -1.50 -12.73
N GLU A 69 4.04 -1.94 -12.33
CA GLU A 69 4.27 -3.31 -11.86
C GLU A 69 3.41 -3.63 -10.62
N ALA A 70 3.29 -2.68 -9.68
CA ALA A 70 2.43 -2.84 -8.51
C ALA A 70 0.93 -2.88 -8.86
N GLU A 71 0.47 -2.10 -9.84
CA GLU A 71 -0.91 -2.13 -10.33
C GLU A 71 -1.24 -3.46 -11.04
N GLU A 72 -0.30 -4.02 -11.80
CA GLU A 72 -0.43 -5.34 -12.42
C GLU A 72 -0.48 -6.44 -11.37
N GLY A 73 0.44 -6.44 -10.41
CA GLY A 73 0.45 -7.39 -9.29
C GLY A 73 -0.84 -7.34 -8.47
N LYS A 74 -1.43 -6.16 -8.27
CA LYS A 74 -2.72 -6.02 -7.59
C LYS A 74 -3.85 -6.68 -8.38
N LYS A 75 -3.90 -6.52 -9.71
CA LYS A 75 -4.93 -7.15 -10.56
C LYS A 75 -4.81 -8.68 -10.53
N GLU A 76 -3.60 -9.21 -10.57
CA GLU A 76 -3.35 -10.65 -10.46
C GLU A 76 -3.80 -11.20 -9.11
N ALA A 77 -3.47 -10.50 -8.02
CA ALA A 77 -3.91 -10.89 -6.68
C ALA A 77 -5.44 -10.85 -6.53
N GLU A 78 -6.11 -9.84 -7.08
CA GLU A 78 -7.58 -9.76 -7.09
C GLU A 78 -8.22 -10.87 -7.93
N ALA A 79 -7.62 -11.23 -9.07
CA ALA A 79 -8.08 -12.34 -9.89
C ALA A 79 -7.93 -13.69 -9.15
N GLY A 80 -6.76 -13.92 -8.54
CA GLY A 80 -6.51 -15.12 -7.74
C GLY A 80 -7.46 -15.23 -6.53
N LYS A 81 -7.73 -14.11 -5.86
CA LYS A 81 -8.71 -14.07 -4.76
C LYS A 81 -10.10 -14.49 -5.24
N ARG A 82 -10.58 -13.96 -6.37
CA ARG A 82 -11.89 -14.33 -6.94
C ARG A 82 -11.96 -15.82 -7.30
N GLU A 83 -10.89 -16.39 -7.82
CA GLU A 83 -10.83 -17.82 -8.14
C GLU A 83 -10.95 -18.68 -6.88
N VAL A 84 -10.25 -18.31 -5.81
CA VAL A 84 -10.35 -19.00 -4.51
C VAL A 84 -11.75 -18.88 -3.92
N GLU A 85 -12.34 -17.69 -3.94
CA GLU A 85 -13.71 -17.46 -3.47
C GLU A 85 -14.73 -18.30 -4.27
N ALA A 86 -14.58 -18.38 -5.60
CA ALA A 86 -15.44 -19.19 -6.44
C ALA A 86 -15.30 -20.70 -6.13
N ARG A 87 -14.07 -21.19 -5.92
CA ARG A 87 -13.83 -22.58 -5.52
C ARG A 87 -14.43 -22.90 -4.16
N LEU A 88 -14.29 -21.98 -3.20
CA LEU A 88 -14.87 -22.15 -1.87
C LEU A 88 -16.39 -22.21 -1.95
N ALA A 89 -17.02 -21.27 -2.66
CA ALA A 89 -18.46 -21.26 -2.85
C ALA A 89 -18.97 -22.54 -3.54
N SER A 90 -18.23 -23.05 -4.53
CA SER A 90 -18.56 -24.33 -5.17
C SER A 90 -18.46 -25.50 -4.18
N ALA A 91 -17.37 -25.57 -3.41
CA ALA A 91 -17.16 -26.63 -2.43
C ALA A 91 -18.22 -26.60 -1.31
N GLU A 92 -18.61 -25.41 -0.86
CA GLU A 92 -19.70 -25.22 0.11
C GLU A 92 -21.05 -25.67 -0.48
N ALA A 93 -21.35 -25.30 -1.73
CA ALA A 93 -22.56 -25.74 -2.40
C ALA A 93 -22.61 -27.27 -2.55
N ASP A 94 -21.50 -27.89 -2.96
CA ASP A 94 -21.38 -29.34 -3.09
C ASP A 94 -21.53 -30.04 -1.74
N PHE A 95 -20.91 -29.49 -0.68
CA PHE A 95 -21.07 -30.00 0.67
C PHE A 95 -22.53 -29.94 1.12
N MET A 96 -23.19 -28.78 0.99
CA MET A 96 -24.57 -28.60 1.43
C MET A 96 -25.54 -29.48 0.63
N ALA A 97 -25.33 -29.62 -0.68
CA ALA A 97 -26.14 -30.50 -1.52
C ALA A 97 -26.03 -31.97 -1.09
N ASN A 98 -24.88 -32.40 -0.60
CA ASN A 98 -24.60 -33.78 -0.22
C ASN A 98 -24.56 -34.01 1.29
N PHE A 99 -24.87 -33.00 2.10
CA PHE A 99 -24.71 -33.08 3.56
C PHE A 99 -25.51 -34.24 4.15
N HIS A 100 -26.72 -34.48 3.65
CA HIS A 100 -27.58 -35.57 4.10
C HIS A 100 -27.01 -36.98 3.84
N ASN A 101 -26.05 -37.09 2.91
CA ASN A 101 -25.36 -38.34 2.59
C ASN A 101 -24.07 -38.52 3.42
N THR A 102 -23.77 -37.59 4.33
CA THR A 102 -22.60 -37.69 5.20
C THR A 102 -22.92 -38.49 6.45
N GLU A 103 -21.91 -39.21 6.95
CA GLU A 103 -21.98 -39.90 8.24
C GLU A 103 -22.34 -38.95 9.39
N ALA A 104 -21.85 -37.72 9.34
CA ALA A 104 -22.19 -36.68 10.30
C ALA A 104 -23.70 -36.38 10.34
N TYR A 105 -24.36 -36.30 9.18
CA TYR A 105 -25.81 -36.13 9.13
C TYR A 105 -26.55 -37.38 9.63
N SER A 106 -26.10 -38.58 9.25
CA SER A 106 -26.70 -39.82 9.75
C SER A 106 -26.62 -39.92 11.27
N ASN A 107 -25.47 -39.60 11.87
CA ASN A 107 -25.28 -39.58 13.33
C ASN A 107 -26.16 -38.52 14.00
N PHE A 108 -26.21 -37.31 13.43
CA PHE A 108 -27.09 -36.24 13.89
C PHE A 108 -28.58 -36.67 13.84
N ALA A 109 -29.04 -37.18 12.71
CA ALA A 109 -30.42 -37.62 12.53
C ALA A 109 -30.79 -38.76 13.49
N TYR A 110 -29.86 -39.70 13.71
CA TYR A 110 -30.04 -40.81 14.64
C TYR A 110 -30.18 -40.32 16.09
N TYR A 111 -29.30 -39.42 16.52
CA TYR A 111 -29.35 -38.81 17.85
C TYR A 111 -30.68 -38.09 18.07
N PHE A 112 -31.11 -37.23 17.13
CA PHE A 112 -32.36 -36.49 17.25
C PHE A 112 -33.60 -37.39 17.23
N ALA A 113 -33.58 -38.47 16.43
CA ALA A 113 -34.65 -39.47 16.45
C ALA A 113 -34.77 -40.14 17.82
N ARG A 114 -33.65 -40.49 18.46
CA ARG A 114 -33.64 -41.05 19.82
C ARG A 114 -34.17 -40.05 20.86
N VAL A 115 -33.76 -38.77 20.80
CA VAL A 115 -34.29 -37.73 21.69
C VAL A 115 -35.81 -37.60 21.55
N GLY A 116 -36.32 -37.49 20.32
CA GLY A 116 -37.76 -37.39 20.08
C GLY A 116 -38.54 -38.63 20.56
N GLN A 117 -37.96 -39.83 20.43
CA GLN A 117 -38.55 -41.06 20.99
C GLN A 117 -38.66 -40.99 22.52
N GLN A 118 -37.65 -40.45 23.22
CA GLN A 118 -37.71 -40.26 24.67
C GLN A 118 -38.81 -39.28 25.10
N GLU A 119 -38.98 -38.19 24.36
CA GLU A 119 -40.03 -37.20 24.63
C GLU A 119 -41.42 -37.83 24.50
N VAL A 120 -41.65 -38.63 23.45
CA VAL A 120 -42.92 -39.34 23.25
C VAL A 120 -43.19 -40.37 24.35
N LEU A 121 -42.19 -41.15 24.74
CA LEU A 121 -42.33 -42.12 25.83
C LEU A 121 -42.63 -41.44 27.16
N THR A 122 -41.97 -40.30 27.42
CA THR A 122 -42.22 -39.48 28.61
C THR A 122 -43.65 -38.92 28.61
N ALA A 123 -44.14 -38.44 27.47
CA ALA A 123 -45.51 -37.95 27.35
C ALA A 123 -46.53 -39.08 27.58
N LEU A 124 -46.33 -40.25 26.95
CA LEU A 124 -47.21 -41.42 27.13
C LEU A 124 -47.28 -41.86 28.59
N ARG A 125 -46.15 -41.88 29.30
CA ARG A 125 -46.11 -42.23 30.73
C ARG A 125 -46.93 -41.25 31.59
N ASN A 126 -46.86 -39.97 31.27
CA ASN A 126 -47.49 -38.91 32.06
C ASN A 126 -49.00 -38.81 31.77
N ASP A 127 -49.38 -38.90 30.50
CA ASP A 127 -50.77 -38.71 30.05
C ASP A 127 -51.59 -40.00 30.12
N HIS A 128 -50.93 -41.17 30.03
CA HIS A 128 -51.55 -42.49 30.03
C HIS A 128 -50.82 -43.47 30.95
N PRO A 129 -50.82 -43.24 32.29
CA PRO A 129 -50.09 -44.07 33.26
C PRO A 129 -50.60 -45.52 33.36
N GLU A 130 -51.79 -45.80 32.83
CA GLU A 130 -52.37 -47.14 32.74
C GLU A 130 -51.68 -48.05 31.70
N LEU A 131 -50.92 -47.47 30.77
CA LEU A 131 -50.20 -48.22 29.75
C LEU A 131 -48.89 -48.77 30.32
N ASP A 132 -48.69 -50.09 30.24
CA ASP A 132 -47.39 -50.72 30.55
C ASP A 132 -46.43 -50.54 29.36
N ILE A 133 -45.71 -49.42 29.38
CA ILE A 133 -44.76 -49.05 28.34
C ILE A 133 -43.31 -49.43 28.65
N LYS A 134 -43.04 -50.19 29.73
CA LYS A 134 -41.66 -50.55 30.15
C LYS A 134 -40.89 -51.28 29.06
N ASN A 135 -41.58 -52.14 28.31
CA ASN A 135 -40.98 -52.84 27.16
C ASN A 135 -40.63 -51.89 26.01
N LEU A 136 -41.30 -50.75 25.88
CA LEU A 136 -40.98 -49.71 24.90
C LEU A 136 -39.81 -48.86 25.39
N GLU A 137 -39.79 -48.47 26.67
CA GLU A 137 -38.67 -47.73 27.29
C GLU A 137 -37.35 -48.53 27.24
N ALA A 138 -37.39 -49.85 27.46
CA ALA A 138 -36.21 -50.71 27.33
C ALA A 138 -35.71 -50.86 25.88
N ARG A 139 -36.60 -50.73 24.90
CA ARG A 139 -36.32 -50.93 23.47
C ARG A 139 -35.85 -49.66 22.78
N PHE A 140 -36.13 -48.50 23.37
CA PHE A 140 -35.67 -47.19 22.95
C PHE A 140 -35.02 -46.51 24.16
N PRO A 141 -33.75 -46.80 24.46
CA PRO A 141 -33.04 -46.15 25.55
C PRO A 141 -32.66 -44.69 25.20
N PRO A 142 -32.32 -43.85 26.21
CA PRO A 142 -31.81 -42.51 25.98
C PRO A 142 -30.54 -42.52 25.12
N PRO A 143 -30.28 -41.47 24.33
CA PRO A 143 -29.14 -41.42 23.41
C PRO A 143 -27.78 -41.56 24.10
N ASP A 144 -27.65 -41.16 25.38
CA ASP A 144 -26.41 -41.25 26.15
C ASP A 144 -26.24 -42.59 26.91
N ALA A 145 -27.16 -43.53 26.76
CA ALA A 145 -27.14 -44.79 27.49
C ALA A 145 -26.09 -45.80 26.97
N GLU A 146 -25.49 -45.58 25.79
CA GLU A 146 -24.50 -46.48 25.16
C GLU A 146 -23.04 -46.19 25.56
N GLY A 147 -22.82 -45.57 26.71
CA GLY A 147 -21.47 -45.22 27.23
C GLY A 147 -20.96 -46.03 28.43
N GLU A 148 -21.71 -47.01 28.92
CA GLU A 148 -21.33 -47.83 30.10
C GLU A 148 -20.98 -49.29 29.76
N GLU A 149 -20.25 -49.55 28.67
CA GLU A 149 -19.62 -50.87 28.48
C GLU A 149 -18.17 -50.69 28.00
N ASP A 150 -17.27 -50.57 28.97
CA ASP A 150 -15.95 -51.22 29.08
C ASP A 150 -14.97 -50.34 29.89
N SER A 151 -14.85 -50.63 31.19
CA SER A 151 -13.75 -50.26 32.07
C SER A 151 -13.31 -51.47 32.89
#